data_AF-A0A4Q3VPR2-F1
#
_entry.id   AF-A0A4Q3VPR2-F1
#
_cell.length_a   1.000
_cell.length_b   1.000
_cell.length_c   1.000
_cell.angle_alpha   90.00
_cell.angle_beta   90.00
_cell.angle_gamma   90.00
#
_symmetry.space_group_name_H-M   'P 1'
#
loop_
_entity.id
_entity.type
_entity.pdbx_description
1 polymer ?
#
loop_
_entity_poly.entity_id
_entity_poly.type
_entity_poly.pdbx_seq_one_letter_code
_entity_poly.pdbx_strand_id
1 'polypeptide(L)'
;MLWFLLIPAVYLLVILIVGWISVHPPRTPIFASPGSMGAPQETVRIQGETGPLTAWWVAAENPRGAIILVHGYCMNRAELAGEAQMLWE
;
A
#
# COMPACT_ATOMS: atom_id res chain seq x y z
N MET A 1 -43.25 15.88 2.62
CA MET A 1 -43.11 14.93 3.75
C MET A 1 -42.06 13.86 3.49
N LEU A 2 -42.06 13.18 2.32
CA LEU A 2 -41.09 12.15 1.94
C LEU A 2 -39.61 12.59 2.04
N TRP A 3 -39.32 13.85 1.67
CA TRP A 3 -37.97 14.42 1.71
C TRP A 3 -37.33 14.46 3.11
N PHE A 4 -38.13 14.55 4.18
CA PHE A 4 -37.62 14.54 5.56
C PHE A 4 -37.01 13.20 5.98
N LEU A 5 -37.41 12.10 5.32
CA LEU A 5 -36.84 10.77 5.56
C LEU A 5 -35.76 10.42 4.55
N LEU A 6 -35.91 10.89 3.31
CA LEU A 6 -34.95 10.59 2.24
C LEU A 6 -33.58 11.22 2.50
N ILE A 7 -33.52 12.49 2.91
CA ILE A 7 -32.26 13.19 3.17
C ILE A 7 -31.43 12.49 4.26
N PRO A 8 -31.95 12.21 5.48
CA PRO A 8 -31.16 11.52 6.49
C PRO A 8 -30.82 10.08 6.09
N ALA A 9 -31.67 9.38 5.35
CA ALA A 9 -31.36 8.04 4.86
C ALA A 9 -30.18 8.04 3.87
N VAL A 10 -30.16 8.98 2.92
CA VAL A 10 -29.05 9.17 1.98
C VAL A 10 -27.77 9.57 2.72
N TYR A 11 -27.87 10.47 3.70
CA TYR A 11 -26.74 10.89 4.51
C TYR A 11 -26.12 9.72 5.29
N LEU A 12 -26.96 8.90 5.94
CA LEU A 12 -26.52 7.70 6.64
C LEU A 12 -25.85 6.71 5.66
N LEU A 13 -26.45 6.50 4.49
CA LEU A 13 -25.88 5.63 3.46
C LEU A 13 -24.48 6.10 3.03
N VAL A 14 -24.30 7.41 2.81
CA VAL A 14 -22.99 7.99 2.46
C VAL A 14 -21.98 7.75 3.57
N ILE A 15 -22.34 7.96 4.85
CA ILE A 15 -21.45 7.68 5.98
C ILE A 15 -21.03 6.20 5.99
N LEU A 16 -21.98 5.29 5.81
CA LEU A 16 -21.69 3.85 5.79
C LEU A 16 -20.76 3.48 4.64
N ILE A 17 -20.97 4.06 3.45
CA ILE A 17 -20.10 3.85 2.28
C ILE A 17 -18.70 4.39 2.55
N VAL A 18 -18.58 5.62 3.05
CA VAL A 18 -17.28 6.23 3.37
C VAL A 18 -16.55 5.40 4.42
N GLY A 19 -17.22 5.01 5.51
CA GLY A 19 -16.64 4.16 6.54
C GLY A 19 -16.18 2.81 6.00
N TRP A 20 -16.97 2.18 5.12
CA TRP A 20 -16.61 0.92 4.48
C TRP A 20 -15.36 1.05 3.59
N ILE A 21 -15.32 2.07 2.72
CA ILE A 21 -14.18 2.33 1.83
C ILE A 21 -12.93 2.70 2.63
N SER A 22 -13.08 3.41 3.76
CA SER A 22 -11.97 3.76 4.64
C SER A 22 -11.21 2.52 5.14
N VAL A 23 -11.92 1.42 5.44
CA VAL A 23 -11.31 0.17 5.94
C VAL A 23 -11.15 -0.92 4.87
N HIS A 24 -11.72 -0.72 3.69
CA HIS A 24 -11.53 -1.57 2.50
C HIS A 24 -11.10 -0.73 1.30
N PRO A 25 -9.90 -0.12 1.35
CA PRO A 25 -9.44 0.74 0.28
C PRO A 25 -9.30 -0.04 -1.03
N PRO A 26 -9.62 0.58 -2.18
CA PRO A 26 -9.36 -0.02 -3.48
C PRO A 26 -7.85 -0.28 -3.63
N ARG A 27 -7.49 -1.37 -4.33
CA ARG A 27 -6.08 -1.71 -4.57
C ARG A 27 -5.49 -0.81 -5.64
N THR A 28 -4.55 0.04 -5.23
CA THR A 28 -3.74 0.86 -6.15
C THR A 28 -2.84 -0.04 -7.00
N PRO A 29 -2.71 0.21 -8.32
CA PRO A 29 -1.82 -0.55 -9.19
C PRO A 29 -0.35 -0.36 -8.80
N ILE A 30 0.49 -1.31 -9.19
CA ILE A 30 1.94 -1.21 -9.03
C ILE A 30 2.49 -0.49 -10.26
N PHE A 31 2.95 0.74 -10.10
CA PHE A 31 3.39 1.60 -11.20
C PHE A 31 4.92 1.77 -11.29
N ALA A 32 5.65 1.43 -10.23
CA ALA A 32 7.11 1.51 -10.16
C ALA A 32 7.67 0.36 -9.33
N SER A 33 8.95 0.02 -9.53
CA SER A 33 9.70 -0.92 -8.70
C SER A 33 11.18 -0.54 -8.64
N PRO A 34 11.92 -0.88 -7.57
CA PRO A 34 13.37 -0.65 -7.51
C PRO A 34 14.12 -1.15 -8.75
N GLY A 35 13.74 -2.33 -9.25
CA GLY A 35 14.29 -2.94 -10.46
C GLY A 35 14.00 -2.18 -11.74
N SER A 36 12.85 -1.51 -11.85
CA SER A 36 12.60 -0.62 -12.99
C SER A 36 13.53 0.60 -13.02
N MET A 37 14.19 0.90 -11.90
CA MET A 37 15.17 1.98 -11.75
C MET A 37 16.61 1.48 -11.63
N GLY A 38 16.86 0.19 -11.84
CA GLY A 38 18.20 -0.39 -11.91
C GLY A 38 18.69 -1.12 -10.66
N ALA A 39 17.97 -1.07 -9.53
CA ALA A 39 18.36 -1.82 -8.33
C ALA A 39 17.97 -3.30 -8.44
N PRO A 40 18.88 -4.26 -8.17
CA PRO A 40 18.54 -5.68 -8.15
C PRO A 40 17.50 -5.96 -7.07
N GLN A 41 16.39 -6.60 -7.47
CA GLN A 41 15.30 -6.91 -6.56
C GLN A 41 14.81 -8.36 -6.70
N GLU A 42 14.36 -8.94 -5.60
CA GLU A 42 13.64 -10.20 -5.55
C GLU A 42 12.23 -9.98 -5.01
N THR A 43 11.22 -10.64 -5.60
CA THR A 43 9.87 -10.63 -5.01
C THR A 43 9.79 -11.69 -3.93
N VAL A 44 9.55 -11.26 -2.69
CA VAL A 44 9.43 -12.15 -1.53
C VAL A 44 7.99 -12.18 -1.03
N ARG A 45 7.59 -13.34 -0.49
CA ARG A 45 6.31 -13.51 0.21
C ARG A 45 6.58 -13.74 1.69
N ILE A 46 5.96 -12.91 2.52
CA ILE A 46 6.11 -12.95 3.97
C ILE A 46 4.78 -13.40 4.54
N GLN A 47 4.80 -14.43 5.39
CA GLN A 47 3.59 -14.89 6.06
C GLN A 47 3.27 -13.97 7.23
N GLY A 48 2.14 -13.26 7.14
CA GLY A 48 1.57 -12.50 8.25
C GLY A 48 0.44 -13.27 8.93
N GLU A 49 0.09 -12.86 10.15
CA GLU A 49 -1.00 -13.49 10.93
C GLU A 49 -2.35 -13.40 10.22
N THR A 50 -2.59 -12.31 9.49
CA THR A 50 -3.84 -12.04 8.75
C THR A 50 -3.78 -12.47 7.29
N GLY A 51 -2.65 -13.01 6.82
CA GLY A 51 -2.44 -13.43 5.45
C GLY A 51 -1.07 -13.06 4.87
N PRO A 52 -0.77 -13.52 3.64
CA PRO A 52 0.52 -13.30 3.00
C PRO A 52 0.69 -11.85 2.54
N LEU A 53 1.89 -11.30 2.77
CA LEU A 53 2.36 -10.02 2.26
C LEU A 53 3.33 -10.24 1.10
N THR A 54 3.26 -9.40 0.06
CA THR A 54 4.22 -9.43 -1.05
C THR A 54 5.09 -8.18 -1.01
N ALA A 55 6.41 -8.36 -0.96
CA ALA A 55 7.39 -7.30 -0.87
C ALA A 55 8.51 -7.47 -1.90
N TRP A 56 9.39 -6.46 -1.99
CA TRP A 56 10.65 -6.57 -2.71
C TRP A 56 11.80 -6.61 -1.72
N TRP A 57 12.69 -7.57 -1.90
CA TRP A 57 13.99 -7.63 -1.24
C TRP A 57 15.04 -7.02 -2.16
N VAL A 58 15.73 -6.00 -1.68
CA VAL A 58 16.81 -5.31 -2.41
C VAL A 58 18.09 -5.52 -1.60
N ALA A 59 18.98 -6.37 -2.10
CA ALA A 59 20.19 -6.75 -1.39
C ALA A 59 21.29 -5.70 -1.60
N ALA A 60 21.86 -5.19 -0.51
CA ALA A 60 23.09 -4.40 -0.53
C ALA A 60 24.32 -5.33 -0.47
N GLU A 61 25.43 -4.92 -1.08
CA GLU A 61 26.66 -5.74 -1.13
C GLU A 61 27.33 -5.88 0.25
N ASN A 62 27.36 -4.80 1.03
CA ASN A 62 27.99 -4.74 2.36
C ASN A 62 27.01 -4.16 3.40
N PRO A 63 25.93 -4.86 3.75
CA PRO A 63 24.87 -4.31 4.59
C PRO A 63 25.35 -4.13 6.04
N ARG A 64 25.10 -2.95 6.60
CA ARG A 64 25.30 -2.65 8.03
C ARG A 64 24.02 -2.79 8.87
N GLY A 65 22.90 -3.04 8.19
CA GLY A 65 21.57 -3.14 8.78
C GLY A 65 20.53 -3.42 7.70
N ALA A 66 19.28 -3.53 8.11
CA ALA A 66 18.13 -3.68 7.23
C ALA A 66 17.14 -2.54 7.46
N ILE A 67 16.53 -2.07 6.37
CA ILE A 67 15.49 -1.03 6.40
C ILE A 67 14.20 -1.65 5.90
N ILE A 68 13.10 -1.41 6.61
CA ILE A 68 11.76 -1.82 6.21
C ILE A 68 11.00 -0.57 5.79
N LEU A 69 10.68 -0.47 4.51
CA LEU A 69 9.92 0.63 3.93
C LEU A 69 8.42 0.28 3.96
N VAL A 70 7.63 1.10 4.65
CA VAL A 70 6.20 0.89 4.86
C VAL A 70 5.42 2.06 4.26
N HIS A 71 4.51 1.75 3.34
CA HIS A 71 3.74 2.73 2.59
C HIS A 71 2.61 3.36 3.42
N GLY A 72 2.06 4.46 2.91
CA GLY A 72 0.91 5.14 3.49
C GLY A 72 -0.44 4.48 3.20
N TYR A 73 -1.50 5.08 3.74
CA TYR A 73 -2.88 4.66 3.47
C TYR A 73 -3.21 4.74 1.96
N CYS A 74 -3.99 3.79 1.45
CA CYS A 74 -4.33 3.61 0.02
C CYS A 74 -3.16 3.31 -0.93
N MET A 75 -1.93 3.18 -0.44
CA MET A 75 -0.77 2.91 -1.28
C MET A 75 -0.34 1.44 -1.21
N ASN A 76 0.75 1.14 -1.90
CA ASN A 76 1.39 -0.17 -1.92
C ASN A 76 2.92 0.02 -2.03
N ARG A 77 3.67 -1.09 -2.07
CA ARG A 77 5.14 -1.09 -2.13
C ARG A 77 5.76 -0.24 -3.26
N ALA A 78 5.03 0.09 -4.32
CA ALA A 78 5.49 0.97 -5.40
C ALA A 78 5.74 2.41 -4.94
N GLU A 79 5.06 2.88 -3.89
CA GLU A 79 5.21 4.25 -3.37
C GLU A 79 6.66 4.56 -3.00
N LEU A 80 7.35 3.60 -2.38
CA LEU A 80 8.71 3.77 -1.84
C LEU A 80 9.78 3.11 -2.72
N ALA A 81 9.46 2.86 -3.99
CA ALA A 81 10.37 2.19 -4.91
C ALA A 81 11.63 3.02 -5.17
N GLY A 82 11.52 4.35 -5.22
CA GLY A 82 12.65 5.26 -5.47
C GLY A 82 13.58 5.32 -4.27
N GLU A 83 13.02 5.38 -3.07
CA GLU A 83 13.76 5.36 -1.80
C GLU A 83 14.51 4.04 -1.62
N ALA A 84 13.89 2.92 -1.99
CA ALA A 84 14.57 1.62 -2.01
C ALA A 84 15.76 1.57 -2.98
N GLN A 85 15.65 2.25 -4.14
CA GLN A 85 16.76 2.36 -5.09
C GLN A 85 17.85 3.29 -4.55
N MET A 86 17.49 4.43 -3.99
CA MET A 86 18.41 5.40 -3.39
C MET A 86 19.19 4.80 -2.20
N LEU A 87 18.55 3.96 -1.39
CA LEU A 87 19.20 3.29 -0.25
C LEU A 87 20.10 2.11 -0.66
N TRP A 88 19.98 1.64 -1.89
CA TRP A 88 20.82 0.58 -2.45
C TRP A 88 22.13 1.14 -3.02
N GLU A 89 22.11 2.37 -3.55
CA GLU A 89 23.32 3.12 -3.95
C GLU A 89 24.24 3.46 -2.76
#